data_AF-A0A2A4N0T3-F1
#
_entry.id   AF-A0A2A4N0T3-F1
#
_cell.length_a   1.000
_cell.length_b   1.000
_cell.length_c   1.000
_cell.angle_alpha   90.00
_cell.angle_beta   90.00
_cell.angle_gamma   90.00
#
_symmetry.space_group_name_H-M   'P 1'
#
loop_
_entity.id
_entity.type
_entity.pdbx_description
1 polymer ?
#
loop_
_entity_poly.entity_id
_entity_poly.type
_entity_poly.pdbx_seq_one_letter_code
_entity_poly.pdbx_strand_id
1 'polypeptide(L)' 'MKKHNSHHKGFTGKANDWKIMYHEIFESKNEASNREREIKSWKSRIKIEKIIAPDTSDPPDL' A
#
# COMPACT_ATOMS: atom_id res chain seq x y z
N MET A 1 1.83 6.80 -9.33
CA MET A 1 2.81 5.80 -9.83
C MET A 1 3.90 6.39 -10.72
N LYS A 2 3.58 7.18 -11.76
CA LYS A 2 4.58 7.75 -12.68
C LYS A 2 5.77 8.39 -11.95
N LYS A 3 5.55 9.29 -10.98
CA LYS A 3 6.63 9.93 -10.20
C LYS A 3 7.57 8.97 -9.45
N HIS A 4 7.09 7.84 -8.94
CA HIS A 4 7.91 6.90 -8.16
C HIS A 4 8.71 5.94 -9.05
N ASN A 5 8.18 5.61 -10.23
CA ASN A 5 8.86 4.79 -11.25
C ASN A 5 9.42 5.66 -12.40
N SER A 6 9.57 6.96 -12.16
CA SER A 6 10.16 7.88 -13.13
C SER A 6 11.66 7.89 -12.90
N HIS A 7 12.39 7.45 -13.92
CA HIS A 7 13.83 7.61 -13.97
C HIS A 7 14.19 9.10 -13.85
N HIS A 8 14.92 9.45 -12.80
CA HIS A 8 15.43 10.80 -12.60
C HIS A 8 16.91 10.76 -12.20
N LYS A 9 17.64 11.83 -12.53
CA LYS A 9 19.06 11.95 -12.20
C LYS A 9 19.22 12.10 -10.68
N GLY A 10 19.50 10.98 -10.02
CA GLY A 10 19.73 10.90 -8.58
C GLY A 10 20.06 9.45 -8.18
N PHE A 11 20.63 9.26 -6.98
CA PHE A 11 21.03 7.95 -6.49
C PHE A 11 19.84 6.97 -6.38
N THR A 12 18.67 7.46 -5.97
CA THR A 12 17.44 6.67 -5.75
C THR A 12 16.50 6.62 -6.97
N GLY A 13 16.87 7.27 -8.08
CA GLY A 13 16.03 7.39 -9.28
C GLY A 13 16.26 6.32 -10.35
N LYS A 14 17.08 5.30 -10.06
CA LYS A 14 17.43 4.22 -11.00
C LYS A 14 16.56 2.97 -10.88
N ALA A 15 15.98 2.75 -9.71
CA ALA A 15 15.19 1.55 -9.41
C ALA A 15 13.69 1.83 -9.65
N ASN A 16 13.02 0.96 -10.41
CA ASN A 16 11.61 1.08 -10.78
C ASN A 16 10.78 -0.03 -10.12
N ASP A 17 10.92 -0.18 -8.81
CA ASP A 17 10.46 -1.37 -8.10
C ASP A 17 9.14 -1.13 -7.33
N TRP A 18 8.49 0.02 -7.50
CA TRP A 18 7.28 0.34 -6.76
C TRP A 18 6.04 -0.25 -7.42
N LYS A 19 5.45 -1.25 -6.75
CA LYS A 19 4.13 -1.82 -7.07
C LYS A 19 3.11 -1.45 -5.98
N ILE A 20 1.91 -1.02 -6.38
CA ILE A 20 0.79 -0.80 -5.45
C ILE A 20 0.19 -2.17 -5.16
N MET A 21 0.22 -2.56 -3.88
CA MET A 21 -0.34 -3.83 -3.42
C MET A 21 -1.72 -3.66 -2.76
N TYR A 22 -2.04 -2.45 -2.31
CA TYR A 22 -3.26 -2.16 -1.57
C TYR A 22 -3.65 -0.69 -1.76
N HIS A 23 -4.96 -0.42 -1.90
CA HIS A 23 -5.51 0.93 -1.90
C HIS A 23 -6.93 0.93 -1.32
N GLU A 24 -7.29 1.99 -0.61
CA GLU A 24 -8.65 2.23 -0.08
C GLU A 24 -9.17 3.56 -0.65
N ILE A 25 -10.47 3.63 -0.90
CA ILE A 25 -11.14 4.86 -1.35
C ILE A 25 -11.92 5.41 -0.16
N PHE A 26 -11.78 6.72 0.06
CA PHE A 26 -12.49 7.45 1.11
C PHE A 26 -13.23 8.63 0.50
N GLU A 27 -14.35 9.00 1.12
CA GLU A 27 -15.19 10.12 0.67
C GLU A 27 -14.54 11.47 1.02
N SER A 28 -13.80 11.52 2.14
CA SER A 28 -13.12 12.74 2.57
C SER A 28 -11.60 12.59 2.66
N LYS A 29 -10.90 13.71 2.43
CA LYS A 29 -9.45 13.82 2.65
C LYS A 29 -9.07 13.53 4.10
N ASN A 30 -9.94 13.89 5.05
CA ASN A 30 -9.65 13.70 6.48
C ASN A 30 -9.62 12.22 6.86
N GLU A 31 -10.60 11.44 6.38
CA GLU A 31 -10.63 9.98 6.59
C GLU A 31 -9.42 9.30 5.98
N ALA A 32 -9.08 9.64 4.73
CA ALA A 32 -7.87 9.11 4.08
C ALA A 32 -6.60 9.43 4.89
N SER A 33 -6.49 10.66 5.39
CA SER A 33 -5.32 11.10 6.18
C SER A 33 -5.25 10.39 7.54
N ASN A 34 -6.40 10.15 8.18
CA ASN A 34 -6.47 9.44 9.46
C ASN A 34 -6.12 7.96 9.30
N ARG A 35 -6.64 7.30 8.26
CA ARG A 35 -6.29 5.92 7.92
C ARG A 35 -4.80 5.79 7.61
N GLU A 36 -4.23 6.70 6.83
CA GLU A 36 -2.80 6.69 6.51
C GLU A 36 -1.94 6.78 7.78
N ARG A 37 -2.30 7.68 8.71
CA ARG A 37 -1.61 7.80 10.01
C ARG A 37 -1.75 6.53 10.84
N GLU A 38 -2.94 5.93 10.86
CA GLU A 38 -3.20 4.69 11.58
C GLU A 38 -2.30 3.56 11.07
N ILE A 39 -2.31 3.27 9.76
CA ILE A 39 -1.47 2.21 9.16
C ILE A 39 0.02 2.47 9.45
N LYS A 40 0.47 3.72 9.30
CA LYS A 40 1.87 4.11 9.59
C LYS A 40 2.24 3.95 11.06
N SER A 41 1.29 4.19 11.97
CA SER A 41 1.51 4.08 13.41
C SER A 41 1.72 2.64 13.88
N TRP A 42 1.18 1.66 13.16
CA TRP A 42 1.31 0.25 13.54
C TRP A 42 2.76 -0.20 13.64
N LYS A 43 3.64 0.29 12.76
CA LYS A 43 5.04 -0.14 12.65
C LYS A 43 5.18 -1.68 12.70
N SER A 44 4.17 -2.39 12.20
CA SER A 44 3.99 -3.83 12.38
C SER A 44 3.76 -4.47 11.02
N ARG A 45 4.74 -5.26 10.59
CA ARG A 45 4.68 -6.01 9.34
C ARG A 45 3.46 -6.92 9.28
N ILE A 46 3.17 -7.65 10.35
CA ILE A 46 2.05 -8.61 10.43
C ILE A 46 0.71 -7.90 10.19
N LYS A 47 0.49 -6.71 10.78
CA LYS A 47 -0.75 -5.96 10.56
C LYS A 47 -0.86 -5.44 9.13
N ILE A 48 0.24 -5.01 8.54
CA ILE A 48 0.29 -4.55 7.14
C ILE A 48 0.03 -5.71 6.19
N GLU A 49 0.60 -6.89 6.43
CA GLU A 49 0.36 -8.09 5.61
C GLU A 49 -1.11 -8.53 5.67
N LYS A 50 -1.77 -8.40 6.83
CA LYS A 50 -3.20 -8.72 6.98
C LYS A 50 -4.12 -7.85 6.12
N ILE A 51 -3.80 -6.57 5.92
CA ILE A 51 -4.62 -5.69 5.06
C ILE A 51 -4.27 -5.86 3.57
N ILE A 52 -3.06 -6.35 3.25
CA ILE A 52 -2.65 -6.62 1.87
C ILE A 52 -3.17 -8.00 1.40
N ALA A 53 -3.27 -8.96 2.32
CA ALA A 53 -3.82 -10.27 2.02
C ALA A 53 -5.28 -10.10 1.57
N PRO A 54 -5.65 -10.62 0.38
CA PRO A 54 -7.05 -10.66 -0.01
C PRO A 54 -7.83 -11.52 1.00
N ASP A 55 -9.10 -11.19 1.24
CA ASP A 55 -10.05 -12.07 1.92
C ASP A 55 -10.33 -13.31 1.05
N THR A 56 -9.32 -14.12 0.75
CA THR A 56 -9.52 -15.48 0.24
C THR A 56 -9.86 -16.36 1.44
N SER A 57 -11.04 -16.12 2.00
CA SER A 57 -11.84 -17.13 2.69
C SER A 57 -12.82 -17.78 1.72
N ASP A 58 -12.49 -17.84 0.43
CA ASP A 58 -13.07 -18.86 -0.43
C ASP A 58 -12.45 -20.19 0.00
N PRO A 59 -13.26 -21.15 0.49
CA PRO A 59 -12.79 -22.51 0.71
C PRO A 59 -12.10 -23.00 -0.57
N PRO A 60 -11.08 -23.87 -0.48
CA PRO A 60 -10.66 -24.60 -1.67
C PRO A 60 -11.90 -25.34 -2.17
N ASP A 61 -12.46 -24.86 -3.28
CA ASP A 61 -13.52 -25.56 -3.97
C ASP A 61 -12.97 -26.96 -4.32
N LEU A 62 -13.80 -27.97 -4.05
CA LEU A 62 -13.50 -29.41 -4.00
C LEU A 62 -12.61 -29.94 -5.14
#